data_AF-A0A945AA51-F1
#
_entry.id   AF-A0A945AA51-F1
#
_cell.length_a   1.000
_cell.length_b   1.000
_cell.length_c   1.000
_cell.angle_alpha   90.00
_cell.angle_beta   90.00
_cell.angle_gamma   90.00
#
_symmetry.space_group_name_H-M   'P 1'
#
loop_
_entity.id
_entity.type
_entity.pdbx_description
1 polymer ?
#
loop_
_entity_poly.entity_id
_entity_poly.type
_entity_poly.pdbx_seq_one_letter_code
_entity_poly.pdbx_strand_id
1 'polypeptide(L)'
;MSSKFTFPPVHELPTQDTLPDPFLDLNGQRVQSRADWPAQRDHLKEMLSHYMYGQMPSQPDPEQITIKKTFSEIAFDGLGMQEHFTITLTRNGKQTDLDIALFRPQETKPYPTIIKNCRILFDTGADPALDRMQQTASYDIAAAQE
;
A
#
# COMPACT_ATOMS: atom_id res chain seq x y z
N MET A 1 -9.80 18.55 1.02
CA MET A 1 -8.87 19.71 1.15
C MET A 1 -8.70 20.28 -0.24
N SER A 2 -8.63 21.60 -0.38
CA SER A 2 -8.37 22.22 -1.68
C SER A 2 -6.91 22.01 -2.08
N SER A 3 -6.67 21.78 -3.37
CA SER A 3 -5.33 21.72 -3.98
C SER A 3 -4.55 22.99 -3.63
N LYS A 4 -3.28 22.87 -3.20
CA LYS A 4 -2.39 24.02 -2.98
C LYS A 4 -1.72 24.48 -4.27
N PHE A 5 -1.68 23.61 -5.28
CA PHE A 5 -1.07 23.88 -6.58
C PHE A 5 -2.15 23.95 -7.67
N THR A 6 -1.83 24.66 -8.75
CA THR A 6 -2.66 24.67 -9.96
C THR A 6 -2.01 23.75 -10.98
N PHE A 7 -2.78 22.77 -11.45
CA PHE A 7 -2.34 21.77 -12.41
C PHE A 7 -3.05 22.00 -13.75
N PRO A 8 -2.33 22.16 -14.87
CA PRO A 8 -2.96 22.31 -16.18
C PRO A 8 -3.70 21.01 -16.58
N PRO A 9 -4.75 21.11 -17.41
CA PRO A 9 -5.40 19.93 -17.96
C PRO A 9 -4.43 19.13 -18.83
N VAL A 10 -4.68 17.82 -18.96
CA VAL A 10 -3.74 16.88 -19.63
C VAL A 10 -3.36 17.31 -21.06
N HIS A 11 -4.27 17.93 -21.81
CA HIS A 11 -4.01 18.36 -23.18
C HIS A 11 -3.13 19.62 -23.31
N GLU A 12 -2.87 20.31 -22.19
CA GLU A 12 -1.93 21.44 -22.11
C GLU A 12 -0.55 21.02 -21.59
N LEU A 13 -0.37 19.75 -21.23
CA LEU A 13 0.92 19.25 -20.75
C LEU A 13 1.94 19.18 -21.90
N PRO A 14 3.17 19.69 -21.70
CA PRO A 14 4.21 19.56 -22.70
C PRO A 14 4.65 18.10 -22.84
N THR A 15 5.03 17.71 -24.05
CA THR A 15 5.71 16.43 -24.28
C THR A 15 7.04 16.41 -23.52
N GLN A 16 7.28 15.32 -22.78
CA GLN A 16 8.52 15.08 -22.04
C GLN A 16 9.28 13.94 -22.72
N ASP A 17 10.36 14.27 -23.42
CA ASP A 17 11.18 13.28 -24.14
C ASP A 17 12.15 12.53 -23.20
N THR A 18 12.33 13.03 -21.98
CA THR A 18 13.26 12.48 -20.99
C THR A 18 12.59 12.40 -19.61
N LEU A 19 13.21 11.68 -18.68
CA LEU A 19 12.73 11.61 -17.32
C LEU A 19 12.83 12.99 -16.65
N PRO A 20 11.74 13.53 -16.06
CA PRO A 20 11.79 14.78 -15.32
C PRO A 20 12.79 14.71 -14.16
N ASP A 21 13.54 15.79 -13.92
CA ASP A 21 14.43 15.89 -12.77
C ASP A 21 13.60 16.10 -11.49
N PRO A 22 13.61 15.15 -10.53
CA PRO A 22 12.79 15.25 -9.32
C PRO A 22 13.23 16.38 -8.38
N PHE A 23 14.41 16.96 -8.60
CA PHE A 23 14.97 18.07 -7.84
C PHE A 23 14.73 19.43 -8.50
N LEU A 24 13.95 19.52 -9.58
CA LEU A 24 13.42 20.78 -10.07
C LEU A 24 11.99 20.95 -9.56
N ASP A 25 11.72 22.08 -8.92
CA ASP A 25 10.37 22.43 -8.49
C ASP A 25 9.49 22.91 -9.65
N LEU A 26 8.23 23.25 -9.36
CA LEU A 26 7.28 23.80 -10.32
C LEU A 26 7.75 25.04 -11.08
N ASN A 27 8.66 25.81 -10.48
CA ASN A 27 9.20 27.04 -11.06
C ASN A 27 10.54 26.79 -11.76
N GLY A 28 10.97 25.53 -11.88
CA GLY A 28 12.27 25.14 -12.41
C GLY A 28 13.44 25.46 -11.47
N GLN A 29 13.19 25.81 -10.21
CA GLN A 29 14.24 26.04 -9.22
C GLN A 29 14.73 24.70 -8.67
N ARG A 30 16.05 24.60 -8.49
CA ARG A 30 16.64 23.38 -7.95
C ARG A 30 16.44 23.29 -6.44
N VAL A 31 15.94 22.17 -5.97
CA VAL A 31 15.92 21.75 -4.56
C VAL A 31 17.35 21.41 -4.15
N GLN A 32 17.95 22.20 -3.25
CA GLN A 32 19.38 22.09 -2.92
C GLN A 32 19.65 21.42 -1.58
N SER A 33 18.66 21.37 -0.68
CA SER A 33 18.84 20.87 0.67
C SER A 33 17.74 19.92 1.12
N ARG A 34 18.03 19.17 2.20
CA ARG A 34 17.03 18.34 2.86
C ARG A 34 15.88 19.15 3.46
N ALA A 35 16.12 20.43 3.78
CA ALA A 35 15.10 21.33 4.33
C ALA A 35 14.10 21.78 3.25
N ASP A 36 14.50 21.80 1.98
CA ASP A 36 13.65 22.16 0.84
C ASP A 36 12.75 20.99 0.40
N TRP A 37 13.21 19.75 0.64
CA TRP A 37 12.55 18.52 0.18
C TRP A 37 11.08 18.37 0.62
N PRO A 38 10.66 18.73 1.85
CA PRO A 38 9.25 18.62 2.25
C PRO A 38 8.29 19.37 1.31
N ALA A 39 8.66 20.59 0.87
CA ALA A 39 7.82 21.37 -0.04
C ALA A 39 7.72 20.71 -1.43
N GLN A 40 8.86 20.24 -1.97
CA GLN A 40 8.88 19.51 -3.23
C GLN A 40 8.09 18.20 -3.15
N ARG A 41 8.23 17.47 -2.04
CA ARG A 41 7.51 16.21 -1.81
C ARG A 41 6.01 16.42 -1.76
N ASP A 42 5.54 17.51 -1.14
CA ASP A 42 4.12 17.84 -1.11
C ASP A 42 3.61 18.14 -2.51
N HIS A 43 4.37 18.89 -3.30
CA HIS A 43 4.06 19.13 -4.72
C HIS A 43 3.96 17.83 -5.53
N LEU A 44 4.99 16.97 -5.47
CA LEU A 44 5.01 15.70 -6.21
C LEU A 44 3.84 14.79 -5.83
N LYS A 45 3.48 14.74 -4.54
CA LYS A 45 2.31 13.97 -4.09
C LYS A 45 1.01 14.51 -4.67
N GLU A 46 0.83 15.82 -4.68
CA GLU A 46 -0.38 16.43 -5.22
C GLU A 46 -0.47 16.24 -6.74
N MET A 47 0.66 16.39 -7.45
CA MET A 47 0.78 16.09 -8.89
C MET A 47 0.40 14.64 -9.19
N LEU A 48 0.98 13.67 -8.47
CA LEU A 48 0.68 12.25 -8.64
C LEU A 48 -0.78 11.93 -8.30
N SER A 49 -1.34 12.59 -7.29
CA SER A 49 -2.75 12.43 -6.93
C SER A 49 -3.68 13.04 -7.98
N HIS A 50 -3.29 14.14 -8.63
CA HIS A 50 -4.08 14.79 -9.67
C HIS A 50 -4.05 14.00 -10.99
N TYR A 51 -2.87 13.58 -11.46
CA TYR A 51 -2.73 12.97 -12.79
C TYR A 51 -2.76 11.43 -12.81
N MET A 52 -2.45 10.74 -11.71
CA MET A 52 -2.24 9.28 -11.73
C MET A 52 -3.15 8.50 -10.78
N TYR A 53 -3.08 8.78 -9.48
CA TYR A 53 -3.69 7.90 -8.46
C TYR A 53 -5.08 8.36 -8.00
N GLY A 54 -5.46 9.59 -8.32
CA GLY A 54 -6.66 10.21 -7.75
C GLY A 54 -6.43 10.74 -6.32
N GLN A 55 -7.43 11.46 -5.81
CA GLN A 55 -7.38 12.01 -4.46
C GLN A 55 -7.71 10.93 -3.44
N MET A 56 -6.80 10.72 -2.48
CA MET A 56 -7.04 9.82 -1.36
C MET A 56 -8.22 10.36 -0.53
N PRO A 57 -9.24 9.54 -0.22
CA PRO A 57 -10.31 9.96 0.68
C PRO A 57 -9.76 10.29 2.06
N SER A 58 -10.49 11.11 2.83
CA SER A 58 -10.13 11.34 4.22
C SER A 58 -10.08 10.02 5.00
N GLN A 59 -9.15 9.95 5.95
CA GLN A 59 -9.06 8.83 6.87
C GLN A 59 -10.43 8.56 7.51
N PRO A 60 -10.86 7.30 7.61
CA PRO A 60 -12.10 6.97 8.29
C PRO A 60 -12.03 7.29 9.78
N ASP A 61 -13.14 7.76 10.32
CA ASP A 61 -13.30 7.99 11.76
C ASP A 61 -13.36 6.65 12.50
N PRO A 62 -12.96 6.57 13.79
CA PRO A 62 -12.98 5.32 14.54
C PRO A 62 -14.34 4.60 14.53
N GLU A 63 -15.44 5.34 14.52
CA GLU A 63 -16.81 4.80 14.49
C GLU A 63 -17.18 4.19 13.13
N GLN A 64 -16.42 4.51 12.07
CA GLN A 64 -16.59 3.96 10.72
C GLN A 64 -15.88 2.61 10.56
N ILE A 65 -15.11 2.17 11.57
CA ILE A 65 -14.27 0.98 11.49
C ILE A 65 -14.72 -0.04 12.54
N THR A 66 -15.04 -1.25 12.12
CA THR A 66 -15.25 -2.40 13.01
C THR A 66 -14.22 -3.47 12.73
N ILE A 67 -13.64 -4.06 13.78
CA ILE A 67 -12.64 -5.13 13.64
C ILE A 67 -13.17 -6.38 14.33
N LYS A 68 -13.23 -7.49 13.60
CA LYS A 68 -13.66 -8.79 14.12
C LYS A 68 -12.55 -9.81 13.91
N LYS A 69 -12.11 -10.47 14.98
CA LYS A 69 -11.24 -11.66 14.86
C LYS A 69 -12.08 -12.84 14.36
N THR A 70 -11.65 -13.48 13.28
CA THR A 70 -12.34 -14.59 12.63
C THR A 70 -11.62 -15.92 12.78
N PHE A 71 -10.31 -15.90 13.04
CA PHE A 71 -9.47 -17.08 13.23
C PHE A 71 -8.35 -16.81 14.25
N SER A 72 -7.94 -17.85 15.00
CA SER A 72 -6.82 -17.78 15.95
C SER A 72 -6.30 -19.17 16.28
N GLU A 73 -5.10 -19.52 15.81
CA GLU A 73 -4.46 -20.81 16.12
C GLU A 73 -2.96 -20.68 16.32
N ILE A 74 -2.41 -21.60 17.11
CA ILE A 74 -0.96 -21.77 17.23
C ILE A 74 -0.43 -22.28 15.89
N ALA A 75 0.62 -21.65 15.39
CA ALA A 75 1.27 -21.95 14.11
C ALA A 75 2.77 -22.19 14.30
N PHE A 76 3.44 -22.64 13.24
CA PHE A 76 4.89 -22.86 13.19
C PHE A 76 5.39 -23.78 14.31
N ASP A 77 4.81 -24.97 14.44
CA ASP A 77 5.19 -25.99 15.44
C ASP A 77 5.23 -25.48 16.88
N GLY A 78 4.32 -24.55 17.23
CA GLY A 78 4.25 -23.97 18.57
C GLY A 78 5.07 -22.70 18.75
N LEU A 79 5.77 -22.21 17.73
CA LEU A 79 6.60 -21.02 17.86
C LEU A 79 5.83 -19.72 17.66
N GLY A 80 4.66 -19.77 17.02
CA GLY A 80 3.89 -18.57 16.71
C GLY A 80 2.38 -18.74 16.83
N MET A 81 1.69 -17.65 16.55
CA MET A 81 0.25 -17.52 16.52
C MET A 81 -0.14 -16.94 15.15
N GLN A 82 -1.14 -17.55 14.52
CA GLN A 82 -1.79 -17.06 13.32
C GLN A 82 -3.19 -16.59 13.69
N GLU A 83 -3.50 -15.33 13.39
CA GLU A 83 -4.80 -14.71 13.65
C GLU A 83 -5.34 -14.07 12.37
N HIS A 84 -6.63 -14.25 12.08
CA HIS A 84 -7.29 -13.52 11.00
C HIS A 84 -8.30 -12.53 11.57
N PHE A 85 -8.40 -11.40 10.90
CA PHE A 85 -9.31 -10.32 11.24
C PHE A 85 -10.02 -9.84 9.98
N THR A 86 -11.31 -9.59 10.09
CA THR A 86 -12.06 -8.82 9.11
C THR A 86 -12.22 -7.41 9.65
N ILE A 87 -11.69 -6.43 8.91
CA ILE A 87 -11.88 -5.00 9.14
C ILE A 87 -13.00 -4.52 8.23
N THR A 88 -14.11 -4.14 8.82
CA THR A 88 -15.25 -3.58 8.13
C THR A 88 -15.18 -2.05 8.17
N LEU A 89 -15.18 -1.43 7.00
CA LEU A 89 -15.25 0.02 6.82
C LEU A 89 -16.64 0.44 6.33
N THR A 90 -17.33 1.28 7.09
CA THR A 90 -18.66 1.81 6.76
C THR A 90 -18.60 3.32 6.57
N ARG A 91 -18.96 3.80 5.37
CA ARG A 91 -19.01 5.23 5.04
C ARG A 91 -20.14 5.54 4.08
N ASN A 92 -20.89 6.62 4.34
CA ASN A 92 -22.00 7.08 3.50
C ASN A 92 -23.05 5.99 3.20
N GLY A 93 -23.37 5.15 4.19
CA GLY A 93 -24.32 4.03 4.05
C GLY A 93 -23.81 2.86 3.20
N LYS A 94 -22.53 2.86 2.81
CA LYS A 94 -21.87 1.75 2.11
C LYS A 94 -20.86 1.08 3.03
N GLN A 95 -20.62 -0.20 2.82
CA GLN A 95 -19.68 -1.00 3.59
C GLN A 95 -18.72 -1.76 2.66
N THR A 96 -17.48 -1.92 3.09
CA THR A 96 -16.50 -2.84 2.49
C THR A 96 -15.71 -3.54 3.59
N ASP A 97 -15.33 -4.77 3.33
CA ASP A 97 -14.52 -5.55 4.26
C ASP A 97 -13.08 -5.68 3.73
N LEU A 98 -12.12 -5.71 4.65
CA LEU A 98 -10.71 -5.98 4.40
C LEU A 98 -10.26 -7.10 5.33
N ASP A 99 -9.79 -8.20 4.76
CA ASP A 99 -9.27 -9.32 5.54
C ASP A 99 -7.77 -9.21 5.76
N ILE A 100 -7.33 -9.43 7.00
CA ILE A 100 -5.96 -9.32 7.45
C ILE A 100 -5.55 -10.58 8.20
N ALA A 101 -4.37 -11.09 7.88
CA ALA A 101 -3.78 -12.24 8.53
C ALA A 101 -2.51 -11.75 9.25
N LEU A 102 -2.46 -12.01 10.54
CA LEU A 102 -1.36 -11.64 11.41
C LEU A 102 -0.65 -12.90 11.86
N PHE A 103 0.65 -12.96 11.61
CA PHE A 103 1.55 -13.95 12.16
C PHE A 103 2.45 -13.25 13.16
N ARG A 104 2.49 -13.76 14.39
CA ARG A 104 3.31 -13.17 15.46
C ARG A 104 3.82 -14.24 16.41
N PRO A 105 4.89 -13.97 17.17
CA PRO A 105 5.25 -14.77 18.33
C PRO A 105 4.10 -14.83 19.34
N GLN A 106 4.06 -15.90 20.15
CA GLN A 106 3.04 -16.06 21.19
C GLN A 106 3.11 -14.96 22.25
N GLU A 107 4.32 -14.47 22.53
CA GLU A 107 4.56 -13.37 23.46
C GLU A 107 3.82 -12.09 23.05
N THR A 108 3.26 -11.41 24.03
CA THR A 108 2.56 -10.13 23.85
C THR A 108 3.52 -8.96 24.11
N LYS A 109 4.49 -8.76 23.22
CA LYS A 109 5.36 -7.58 23.20
C LYS A 109 5.40 -6.95 21.80
N PRO A 110 5.76 -5.66 21.67
CA PRO A 110 5.90 -5.05 20.34
C PRO A 110 7.02 -5.71 19.54
N TYR A 111 6.72 -6.05 18.29
CA TYR A 111 7.68 -6.55 17.32
C TYR A 111 7.65 -5.67 16.07
N PRO A 112 8.78 -5.51 15.36
CA PRO A 112 8.75 -5.03 13.99
C PRO A 112 7.81 -5.90 13.15
N THR A 113 6.92 -5.26 12.38
CA THR A 113 5.93 -5.95 11.55
C THR A 113 6.19 -5.64 10.08
N ILE A 114 6.20 -6.68 9.27
CA ILE A 114 6.22 -6.55 7.81
C ILE A 114 4.77 -6.62 7.33
N ILE A 115 4.34 -5.60 6.59
CA ILE A 115 3.01 -5.56 5.99
C ILE A 115 3.16 -5.90 4.50
N LYS A 116 2.45 -6.93 4.06
CA LYS A 116 2.41 -7.39 2.67
C LYS A 116 0.96 -7.46 2.21
N ASN A 117 0.66 -6.89 1.05
CA ASN A 117 -0.60 -7.16 0.36
C ASN A 117 -0.55 -8.59 -0.17
N CYS A 118 -1.39 -9.48 0.38
CA CYS A 118 -1.36 -10.90 0.07
C CYS A 118 -2.75 -11.52 0.11
N ARG A 119 -3.27 -11.89 -1.06
CA ARG A 119 -4.59 -12.53 -1.19
C ARG A 119 -4.59 -14.04 -0.88
N ILE A 120 -3.45 -14.70 -1.05
CA ILE A 120 -3.28 -16.17 -0.94
C ILE A 120 -3.75 -16.76 0.40
N LEU A 121 -3.74 -15.96 1.47
CA LEU A 121 -4.10 -16.43 2.81
C LEU A 121 -5.62 -16.56 3.01
N PHE A 122 -6.41 -16.01 2.08
CA PHE A 122 -7.87 -15.98 2.15
C PHE A 122 -8.55 -16.65 0.96
N ASP A 123 -7.82 -16.86 -0.14
CA ASP A 123 -8.33 -17.60 -1.29
C ASP A 123 -8.32 -19.10 -1.01
N THR A 124 -9.52 -19.68 -0.84
CA THR A 124 -9.73 -21.10 -0.55
C THR A 124 -10.00 -21.96 -1.79
N GLY A 125 -9.85 -21.39 -2.99
CA GLY A 125 -10.10 -22.06 -4.28
C GLY A 125 -8.83 -22.30 -5.12
N ALA A 126 -8.96 -23.13 -6.15
CA ALA A 126 -7.93 -23.27 -7.19
C ALA A 126 -7.86 -21.99 -8.03
N ASP A 127 -7.02 -21.06 -7.62
CA ASP A 127 -6.81 -19.79 -8.31
C ASP A 127 -5.64 -19.91 -9.30
N PRO A 128 -5.85 -19.70 -10.62
CA PRO A 128 -4.78 -19.79 -11.63
C PRO A 128 -3.59 -18.84 -11.41
N ALA A 129 -3.76 -17.75 -10.66
CA ALA A 129 -2.65 -16.88 -10.27
C ALA A 129 -1.86 -17.43 -9.07
N LEU A 130 -2.42 -18.31 -8.25
CA LEU A 130 -1.66 -19.05 -7.24
C LEU A 130 -0.69 -20.03 -7.90
N ASP A 131 -1.15 -20.79 -8.89
CA ASP A 131 -0.32 -21.71 -9.67
C ASP A 131 0.85 -20.98 -10.35
N ARG A 132 0.57 -19.82 -10.96
CA ARG A 132 1.62 -18.97 -11.56
C ARG A 132 2.62 -18.47 -10.52
N MET A 133 2.17 -18.07 -9.33
CA MET A 133 3.09 -17.61 -8.27
C MET A 133 3.98 -18.75 -7.77
N GLN A 134 3.45 -19.97 -7.64
CA GLN A 134 4.23 -21.15 -7.28
C GLN A 134 5.27 -21.50 -8.35
N GLN A 135 4.90 -21.39 -9.63
CA GLN A 135 5.82 -21.58 -10.75
C GLN A 135 6.95 -20.54 -10.75
N THR A 136 6.64 -19.25 -10.57
CA THR A 136 7.65 -18.19 -10.46
C THR A 136 8.56 -18.41 -9.27
N ALA A 137 8.01 -18.70 -8.08
CA ALA A 137 8.81 -18.97 -6.90
C ALA A 137 9.74 -20.19 -7.09
N SER A 138 9.26 -21.26 -7.74
CA SER A 138 10.07 -22.45 -8.01
C SER A 138 11.21 -22.15 -9.00
N TYR A 139 10.94 -21.34 -10.03
CA TYR A 139 11.96 -20.87 -10.98
C TYR A 139 13.02 -20.02 -10.29
N ASP A 140 12.61 -19.04 -9.47
CA ASP A 140 13.52 -18.14 -8.77
C ASP A 140 14.42 -18.91 -7.77
N ILE A 141 13.86 -19.91 -7.07
CA ILE A 141 14.64 -20.77 -6.15
C ILE A 141 15.67 -21.59 -6.92
N ALA A 142 15.30 -22.16 -8.07
CA ALA A 142 16.24 -22.93 -8.90
C ALA A 142 17.37 -22.04 -9.45
N ALA A 143 17.03 -20.85 -9.96
CA ALA A 143 18.01 -19.89 -10.47
C ALA A 143 18.96 -19.36 -9.38
N ALA A 144 18.50 -19.28 -8.12
CA ALA A 144 19.35 -18.87 -6.99
C ALA A 144 20.31 -19.97 -6.50
N GLN A 145 20.15 -21.21 -6.98
CA GLN A 145 21.00 -22.35 -6.64
C GLN A 145 22.10 -22.62 -7.68
N GLU A 146 22.08 -21.90 -8.81
CA GLU A 146 23.13 -21.88 -9.84
C GLU A 146 24.14 -20.75 -9.61
#